data_AF-A0A919HA36-F1
#
_entry.id   AF-A0A919HA36-F1
#
_cell.length_a   1.000
_cell.length_b   1.000
_cell.length_c   1.000
_cell.angle_alpha   90.00
_cell.angle_beta   90.00
_cell.angle_gamma   90.00
#
_symmetry.space_group_name_H-M   'P 1'
#
loop_
_entity.id
_entity.type
_entity.pdbx_description
1 polymer ?
#
loop_
_entity_poly.entity_id
_entity_poly.type
_entity_poly.pdbx_seq_one_letter_code
_entity_poly.pdbx_strand_id
1 'polypeptide(L)'
;MPRTPSDQEAAPPRTPTDAPPDAGVPPNVPPGSGSAPPPAGAQPAGAPAGDGPPVPDDIREAARSAPDHWLGMVDPGWTDEAPPPDWAVIGEWRSGPTGQVEEWRPNDDYRPSPRMRGWPEPSDPVDEAAQLAVTGYGPREDAVRALSAAEVAVLRAPGGGPLLAEGPDGSPLVPVFTAGRHQPFLPALAHDTVAAGELARTLAAEGTALSVNPAGPAHLVVGADEVLRAQDATSSESTPRTEDTPRSGDTPRSGDTPRSGDTPRSGDTPRSGDTPRSGDTPRSGDTPRSEDATPSEDTPRTGDATPSGDTPAPTTTQAAPDPHLPTSTGRTP
;
A
#
# COMPACT_ATOMS: atom_id res chain seq x y z
N MET A 1 70.88 20.37 35.76
CA MET A 1 71.91 21.44 35.83
C MET A 1 72.03 22.03 34.43
N PRO A 2 72.14 23.36 34.27
CA PRO A 2 71.12 24.27 33.73
C PRO A 2 71.59 24.99 32.41
N ARG A 3 70.88 25.88 31.70
CA ARG A 3 70.23 27.15 32.07
C ARG A 3 69.31 27.69 30.93
N THR A 4 68.18 28.30 31.30
CA THR A 4 67.50 29.40 30.59
C THR A 4 68.19 30.74 30.91
N PRO A 5 68.07 31.78 30.05
CA PRO A 5 67.10 32.89 30.25
C PRO A 5 66.56 33.42 28.89
N SER A 6 65.64 34.37 28.70
CA SER A 6 64.71 35.18 29.49
C SER A 6 63.80 35.93 28.50
N ASP A 7 62.62 36.32 28.98
CA ASP A 7 61.64 37.28 28.44
C ASP A 7 62.15 38.46 27.58
N GLN A 8 61.34 38.84 26.59
CA GLN A 8 61.15 40.26 26.25
C GLN A 8 59.68 40.57 25.91
N GLU A 9 59.31 41.77 26.34
CA GLU A 9 58.01 42.33 26.69
C GLU A 9 57.38 43.19 25.57
N ALA A 10 56.04 43.13 25.50
CA ALA A 10 54.98 44.04 25.03
C ALA A 10 55.20 45.28 24.09
N ALA A 11 54.35 45.33 23.03
CA ALA A 11 53.41 46.41 22.58
C ALA A 11 53.92 47.67 21.78
N PRO A 12 53.06 48.50 21.12
CA PRO A 12 51.83 48.33 20.30
C PRO A 12 51.87 49.15 18.95
N PRO A 13 50.78 49.80 18.45
CA PRO A 13 49.89 49.43 17.32
C PRO A 13 50.09 50.26 16.02
N ARG A 14 49.53 49.80 14.88
CA ARG A 14 49.33 50.65 13.68
C ARG A 14 48.12 50.20 12.83
N THR A 15 47.05 50.98 12.88
CA THR A 15 46.17 51.32 11.74
C THR A 15 46.18 52.86 11.66
N PRO A 16 46.00 53.56 10.50
CA PRO A 16 44.73 53.52 9.74
C PRO A 16 44.78 53.95 8.24
N THR A 17 43.58 53.95 7.60
CA THR A 17 43.13 54.87 6.51
C THR A 17 43.71 54.61 5.09
N ASP A 18 42.99 54.62 3.95
CA ASP A 18 41.68 55.14 3.51
C ASP A 18 41.24 54.37 2.26
N ALA A 19 39.94 54.13 2.05
CA ALA A 19 39.39 53.79 0.74
C ALA A 19 38.00 54.43 0.61
N PRO A 20 37.78 55.34 -0.37
CA PRO A 20 36.51 56.04 -0.55
C PRO A 20 35.46 55.17 -1.29
N PRO A 21 34.17 55.61 -1.26
CA PRO A 21 33.02 54.73 -1.45
C PRO A 21 32.43 54.79 -2.87
N ASP A 22 31.53 53.85 -3.14
CA ASP A 22 30.21 54.03 -3.78
C ASP A 22 29.87 52.97 -4.84
N ALA A 23 28.55 52.76 -4.97
CA ALA A 23 27.78 52.00 -5.96
C ALA A 23 27.23 50.65 -5.47
N GLY A 24 26.06 50.75 -4.83
CA GLY A 24 25.16 49.63 -4.55
C GLY A 24 24.81 48.84 -5.81
N VAL A 25 25.02 47.54 -5.72
CA VAL A 25 24.53 46.56 -6.71
C VAL A 25 23.09 46.21 -6.34
N PRO A 26 22.08 46.48 -7.19
CA PRO A 26 20.70 46.11 -6.91
C PRO A 26 20.49 44.59 -7.01
N PRO A 27 19.51 44.02 -6.27
CA PRO A 27 19.17 42.61 -6.37
C PRO A 27 18.62 42.27 -7.75
N ASN A 28 19.17 41.21 -8.34
CA ASN A 28 18.77 40.64 -9.62
C ASN A 28 17.34 40.08 -9.53
N VAL A 29 16.38 40.78 -10.11
CA VAL A 29 15.00 40.32 -10.33
C VAL A 29 14.95 39.71 -11.74
N PRO A 30 14.62 38.42 -11.92
CA PRO A 30 14.45 37.85 -13.24
C PRO A 30 13.20 38.43 -13.93
N PRO A 31 13.25 38.65 -15.26
CA PRO A 31 12.14 39.23 -16.01
C PRO A 31 10.95 38.26 -16.12
N GLY A 32 9.75 38.83 -16.03
CA GLY A 32 8.48 38.12 -16.11
C GLY A 32 8.33 37.30 -17.39
N SER A 33 8.00 36.03 -17.22
CA SER A 33 7.39 35.22 -18.26
C SER A 33 5.91 35.57 -18.30
N GLY A 34 5.48 36.17 -19.41
CA GLY A 34 4.08 36.36 -19.71
C GLY A 34 3.36 35.02 -19.72
N SER A 35 2.20 34.97 -19.07
CA SER A 35 1.27 33.86 -19.15
C SER A 35 0.91 33.57 -20.61
N ALA A 36 1.32 32.42 -21.11
CA ALA A 36 0.70 31.81 -22.28
C ALA A 36 -0.72 31.38 -21.90
N PRO A 37 -1.76 31.67 -22.71
CA PRO A 37 -3.09 31.13 -22.46
C PRO A 37 -3.09 29.61 -22.70
N PRO A 38 -3.83 28.81 -21.91
CA PRO A 38 -3.97 27.39 -22.18
C PRO A 38 -4.70 27.16 -23.52
N PRO A 39 -4.43 26.06 -24.24
CA PRO A 39 -5.14 25.75 -25.47
C PRO A 39 -6.63 25.51 -25.19
N ALA A 40 -7.48 26.12 -26.01
CA ALA A 40 -8.92 26.03 -25.94
C ALA A 40 -9.41 24.61 -26.27
N GLY A 41 -9.73 23.85 -25.23
CA GLY A 41 -10.58 22.67 -25.27
C GLY A 41 -11.85 22.98 -24.49
N ALA A 42 -13.01 22.74 -25.10
CA ALA A 42 -14.33 23.17 -24.65
C ALA A 42 -14.65 22.87 -23.17
N GLN A 43 -14.93 23.91 -22.39
CA GLN A 43 -15.74 23.80 -21.16
C GLN A 43 -17.22 23.82 -21.53
N PRO A 44 -18.04 22.86 -21.06
CA PRO A 44 -19.45 23.11 -20.82
C PRO A 44 -19.65 23.61 -19.38
N ALA A 45 -20.66 24.46 -19.22
CA ALA A 45 -20.97 25.23 -18.02
C ALA A 45 -21.36 24.37 -16.80
N GLY A 46 -20.82 24.74 -15.64
CA GLY A 46 -21.25 24.34 -14.30
C GLY A 46 -20.38 25.07 -13.26
N ALA A 47 -20.88 26.15 -12.66
CA ALA A 47 -20.22 26.87 -11.57
C ALA A 47 -20.09 25.97 -10.32
N PRO A 48 -19.17 26.26 -9.38
CA PRO A 48 -18.37 25.25 -8.69
C PRO A 48 -19.19 24.47 -7.66
N ALA A 49 -19.03 23.15 -7.67
CA ALA A 49 -19.19 22.36 -6.47
C ALA A 49 -18.15 22.90 -5.44
N GLY A 50 -18.60 23.26 -4.24
CA GLY A 50 -17.81 24.01 -3.26
C GLY A 50 -16.47 23.37 -2.89
N ASP A 51 -15.50 24.18 -2.47
CA ASP A 51 -14.20 23.93 -1.80
C ASP A 51 -13.42 22.60 -2.02
N GLY A 52 -13.77 21.82 -3.04
CA GLY A 52 -13.28 20.46 -3.28
C GLY A 52 -12.61 20.29 -4.66
N PRO A 53 -12.11 19.07 -4.97
CA PRO A 53 -11.49 18.78 -6.26
C PRO A 53 -12.50 18.94 -7.43
N PRO A 54 -12.03 18.99 -8.68
CA PRO A 54 -12.95 18.89 -9.81
C PRO A 54 -13.70 17.57 -9.78
N VAL A 55 -15.04 17.61 -9.90
CA VAL A 55 -15.89 16.41 -9.87
C VAL A 55 -15.57 15.50 -11.07
N PRO A 56 -15.10 14.26 -10.88
CA PRO A 56 -14.84 13.31 -11.96
C PRO A 56 -16.10 12.91 -12.76
N ASP A 57 -15.92 12.48 -14.02
CA ASP A 57 -17.04 12.13 -14.92
C ASP A 57 -17.83 10.91 -14.42
N ASP A 58 -17.14 9.90 -13.91
CA ASP A 58 -17.69 8.70 -13.28
C ASP A 58 -18.53 9.04 -12.04
N ILE A 59 -18.08 9.99 -11.21
CA ILE A 59 -18.88 10.49 -10.09
C ILE A 59 -20.15 11.21 -10.59
N ARG A 60 -20.08 11.99 -11.67
CA ARG A 60 -21.27 12.64 -12.26
C ARG A 60 -22.24 11.63 -12.86
N GLU A 61 -21.76 10.51 -13.40
CA GLU A 61 -22.58 9.39 -13.86
C GLU A 61 -23.23 8.64 -12.70
N ALA A 62 -22.46 8.36 -11.65
CA ALA A 62 -22.95 7.73 -10.43
C ALA A 62 -24.01 8.58 -9.73
N ALA A 63 -23.82 9.91 -9.66
CA ALA A 63 -24.79 10.84 -9.05
C ALA A 63 -26.14 10.82 -9.75
N ARG A 64 -26.16 10.73 -11.09
CA ARG A 64 -27.41 10.58 -11.86
C ARG A 64 -28.11 9.24 -11.61
N SER A 65 -27.35 8.22 -11.25
CA SER A 65 -27.84 6.86 -11.00
C SER A 65 -28.27 6.66 -9.54
N ALA A 66 -27.71 7.44 -8.62
CA ALA A 66 -27.94 7.36 -7.18
C ALA A 66 -28.17 8.77 -6.59
N PRO A 67 -29.37 9.36 -6.69
CA PRO A 67 -29.70 10.65 -6.09
C PRO A 67 -29.78 10.55 -4.56
N ASP A 68 -29.44 11.62 -3.83
CA ASP A 68 -29.39 11.66 -2.35
C ASP A 68 -28.40 10.65 -1.70
N HIS A 69 -27.27 10.37 -2.34
CA HIS A 69 -26.24 9.44 -1.87
C HIS A 69 -24.85 10.10 -1.72
N TRP A 70 -24.00 9.51 -0.89
CA TRP A 70 -22.57 9.82 -0.86
C TRP A 70 -21.81 8.88 -1.81
N LEU A 71 -20.92 9.45 -2.62
CA LEU A 71 -20.17 8.78 -3.68
C LEU A 71 -18.68 8.96 -3.41
N GLY A 72 -18.01 7.87 -3.03
CA GLY A 72 -16.58 7.88 -2.73
C GLY A 72 -15.71 8.06 -3.97
N MET A 73 -14.74 8.96 -3.88
CA MET A 73 -13.63 9.06 -4.81
C MET A 73 -12.47 8.23 -4.27
N VAL A 74 -12.10 7.16 -4.98
CA VAL A 74 -11.07 6.20 -4.54
C VAL A 74 -9.71 6.64 -5.08
N ASP A 75 -8.64 6.43 -4.31
CA ASP A 75 -7.27 6.61 -4.79
C ASP A 75 -7.01 5.66 -5.97
N PRO A 76 -6.55 6.16 -7.13
CA PRO A 76 -6.23 5.31 -8.29
C PRO A 76 -5.18 4.23 -8.04
N GLY A 77 -4.42 4.33 -6.95
CA GLY A 77 -3.47 3.30 -6.51
C GLY A 77 -4.14 2.07 -5.89
N TRP A 78 -5.43 2.13 -5.52
CA TRP A 78 -6.19 0.95 -5.10
C TRP A 78 -6.66 0.17 -6.32
N THR A 79 -6.14 -1.05 -6.49
CA THR A 79 -6.40 -1.90 -7.66
C THR A 79 -7.09 -3.22 -7.33
N ASP A 80 -7.34 -3.50 -6.05
CA ASP A 80 -8.01 -4.72 -5.63
C ASP A 80 -9.49 -4.72 -6.07
N GLU A 81 -9.99 -5.91 -6.40
CA GLU A 81 -11.41 -6.12 -6.73
C GLU A 81 -12.33 -5.98 -5.51
N ALA A 82 -11.77 -6.06 -4.30
CA ALA A 82 -12.50 -5.86 -3.06
C ALA A 82 -12.92 -4.38 -2.90
N PRO A 83 -14.02 -4.11 -2.18
CA PRO A 83 -14.39 -2.75 -1.83
C PRO A 83 -13.21 -2.01 -1.18
N PRO A 84 -12.91 -0.77 -1.60
CA PRO A 84 -11.79 -0.03 -1.05
C PRO A 84 -12.02 0.21 0.44
N PRO A 85 -11.00 -0.01 1.29
CA PRO A 85 -11.09 0.37 2.69
C PRO A 85 -11.19 1.89 2.82
N ASP A 86 -11.74 2.36 3.94
CA ASP A 86 -11.98 3.80 4.16
C ASP A 86 -10.71 4.63 3.95
N TRP A 87 -9.54 4.15 4.39
CA TRP A 87 -8.28 4.88 4.23
C TRP A 87 -7.81 5.02 2.77
N ALA A 88 -8.34 4.25 1.82
CA ALA A 88 -8.05 4.35 0.38
C ALA A 88 -9.01 5.31 -0.35
N VAL A 89 -10.02 5.83 0.33
CA VAL A 89 -10.97 6.80 -0.22
C VAL A 89 -10.44 8.21 0.02
N ILE A 90 -10.29 9.02 -1.03
CA ILE A 90 -9.81 10.41 -0.98
C ILE A 90 -10.84 11.30 -0.26
N GLY A 91 -12.11 11.03 -0.48
CA GLY A 91 -13.25 11.75 0.08
C GLY A 91 -14.51 11.42 -0.71
N GLU A 92 -15.61 12.08 -0.40
CA GLU A 92 -16.92 11.73 -0.93
C GLU A 92 -17.65 12.95 -1.48
N TRP A 93 -18.32 12.75 -2.61
CA TRP A 93 -19.26 13.69 -3.19
C TRP A 93 -20.69 13.33 -2.82
N ARG A 94 -21.49 14.31 -2.41
CA ARG A 94 -22.92 14.13 -2.21
C ARG A 94 -23.68 14.43 -3.49
N SER A 95 -24.51 13.49 -3.93
CA SER A 95 -25.53 13.75 -4.94
C SER A 95 -26.79 14.32 -4.29
N GLY A 96 -27.37 15.34 -4.93
CA GLY A 96 -28.66 15.89 -4.56
C GLY A 96 -29.85 15.09 -5.11
N PRO A 97 -31.08 15.53 -4.84
CA PRO A 97 -32.30 14.82 -5.25
C PRO A 97 -32.51 14.81 -6.77
N THR A 98 -31.82 15.68 -7.50
CA THR A 98 -31.86 15.74 -8.97
C THR A 98 -30.74 14.95 -9.65
N GLY A 99 -29.88 14.28 -8.87
CA GLY A 99 -28.71 13.56 -9.35
C GLY A 99 -27.53 14.45 -9.77
N GLN A 100 -27.55 15.74 -9.36
CA GLN A 100 -26.40 16.65 -9.47
C GLN A 100 -25.49 16.50 -8.26
N VAL A 101 -24.19 16.79 -8.42
CA VAL A 101 -23.23 16.78 -7.32
C VAL A 101 -23.22 18.14 -6.61
N GLU A 102 -23.38 18.15 -5.30
CA GLU A 102 -23.63 19.37 -4.52
C GLU A 102 -22.58 19.66 -3.44
N GLU A 103 -22.07 18.63 -2.76
CA GLU A 103 -21.23 18.78 -1.57
C GLU A 103 -19.99 17.87 -1.64
N TRP A 104 -18.83 18.38 -1.23
CA TRP A 104 -17.59 17.59 -1.04
C TRP A 104 -17.31 17.41 0.44
N ARG A 105 -16.96 16.18 0.82
CA ARG A 105 -16.42 15.86 2.14
C ARG A 105 -15.04 15.21 1.99
N PRO A 106 -13.95 15.86 2.43
CA PRO A 106 -12.65 15.19 2.47
C PRO A 106 -12.66 14.05 3.49
N ASN A 107 -11.86 13.02 3.24
CA ASN A 107 -11.64 11.96 4.21
C ASN A 107 -10.35 12.22 5.01
N ASP A 108 -10.48 12.46 6.32
CA ASP A 108 -9.34 12.71 7.20
C ASP A 108 -8.46 11.47 7.42
N ASP A 109 -9.03 10.27 7.21
CA ASP A 109 -8.31 8.99 7.33
C ASP A 109 -7.61 8.57 6.03
N TYR A 110 -7.70 9.38 4.97
CA TYR A 110 -7.11 9.09 3.67
C TYR A 110 -5.58 8.95 3.76
N ARG A 111 -5.09 7.81 3.27
CA ARG A 111 -3.67 7.51 3.09
C ARG A 111 -3.36 7.48 1.60
N PRO A 112 -2.65 8.48 1.06
CA PRO A 112 -2.38 8.54 -0.38
C PRO A 112 -1.56 7.36 -0.86
N SER A 113 -1.68 6.99 -2.13
CA SER A 113 -0.80 6.06 -2.82
C SER A 113 0.55 6.72 -3.16
N PRO A 114 1.57 5.97 -3.64
CA PRO A 114 2.85 6.55 -4.08
C PRO A 114 2.64 7.65 -5.13
N ARG A 115 1.78 7.39 -6.12
CA ARG A 115 1.43 8.35 -7.16
C ARG A 115 0.78 9.60 -6.59
N MET A 116 -0.16 9.46 -5.66
CA MET A 116 -0.83 10.61 -5.02
C MET A 116 0.11 11.40 -4.10
N ARG A 117 1.19 10.79 -3.60
CA ARG A 117 2.30 11.51 -2.92
C ARG A 117 3.26 12.21 -3.88
N GLY A 118 3.09 12.06 -5.19
CA GLY A 118 4.02 12.60 -6.19
C GLY A 118 5.36 11.88 -6.23
N TRP A 119 5.41 10.62 -5.79
CA TRP A 119 6.63 9.82 -5.88
C TRP A 119 6.96 9.50 -7.33
N PRO A 120 8.26 9.34 -7.67
CA PRO A 120 8.66 8.96 -9.02
C PRO A 120 8.15 7.56 -9.37
N GLU A 121 7.93 7.33 -10.66
CA GLU A 121 7.60 6.00 -11.17
C GLU A 121 8.67 4.98 -10.70
N PRO A 122 8.26 3.79 -10.23
CA PRO A 122 9.20 2.74 -9.91
C PRO A 122 10.05 2.41 -11.13
N SER A 123 11.36 2.25 -10.93
CA SER A 123 12.26 1.85 -12.03
C SER A 123 12.69 0.41 -11.98
N ASP A 124 12.21 -0.37 -11.02
CA ASP A 124 12.41 -1.80 -10.94
C ASP A 124 11.34 -2.43 -10.01
N PRO A 125 11.09 -3.75 -10.12
CA PRO A 125 10.07 -4.42 -9.31
C PRO A 125 10.29 -4.35 -7.80
N VAL A 126 11.55 -4.23 -7.33
CA VAL A 126 11.84 -4.11 -5.90
C VAL A 126 11.37 -2.75 -5.40
N ASP A 127 11.65 -1.69 -6.16
CA ASP A 127 11.19 -0.35 -5.82
C ASP A 127 9.67 -0.22 -5.91
N GLU A 128 9.03 -0.84 -6.90
CA GLU A 128 7.57 -0.82 -7.03
C GLU A 128 6.91 -1.42 -5.78
N ALA A 129 7.32 -2.64 -5.43
CA ALA A 129 6.81 -3.33 -4.25
C ALA A 129 7.18 -2.59 -2.96
N ALA A 130 8.36 -1.96 -2.89
CA ALA A 130 8.75 -1.14 -1.74
C ALA A 130 7.85 0.11 -1.59
N GLN A 131 7.57 0.79 -2.69
CA GLN A 131 6.67 1.96 -2.70
C GLN A 131 5.27 1.56 -2.23
N LEU A 132 4.72 0.46 -2.75
CA LEU A 132 3.41 -0.05 -2.31
C LEU A 132 3.42 -0.45 -0.82
N ALA A 133 4.45 -1.16 -0.37
CA ALA A 133 4.58 -1.59 1.03
C ALA A 133 4.65 -0.43 2.03
N VAL A 134 5.48 0.59 1.77
CA VAL A 134 5.64 1.75 2.66
C VAL A 134 4.35 2.58 2.73
N THR A 135 3.58 2.60 1.65
CA THR A 135 2.33 3.37 1.56
C THR A 135 1.11 2.59 2.04
N GLY A 136 1.24 1.27 2.27
CA GLY A 136 0.17 0.38 2.70
C GLY A 136 -0.70 -0.17 1.56
N TYR A 137 -0.33 0.10 0.31
CA TYR A 137 -1.04 -0.35 -0.90
C TYR A 137 -0.58 -1.74 -1.39
N GLY A 138 0.39 -2.33 -0.71
CA GLY A 138 0.83 -3.70 -0.99
C GLY A 138 1.47 -4.34 0.24
N PRO A 139 1.52 -5.67 0.30
CA PRO A 139 2.16 -6.37 1.40
C PRO A 139 3.68 -6.20 1.33
N ARG A 140 4.35 -6.10 2.49
CA ARG A 140 5.81 -5.97 2.56
C ARG A 140 6.51 -7.22 2.00
N GLU A 141 5.88 -8.36 2.10
CA GLU A 141 6.34 -9.66 1.63
C GLU A 141 6.62 -9.64 0.12
N ASP A 142 5.89 -8.84 -0.66
CA ASP A 142 6.11 -8.71 -2.10
C ASP A 142 7.43 -7.98 -2.39
N ALA A 143 7.79 -6.98 -1.59
CA ALA A 143 9.08 -6.30 -1.70
C ALA A 143 10.24 -7.23 -1.33
N VAL A 144 10.08 -8.05 -0.30
CA VAL A 144 11.10 -9.05 0.08
C VAL A 144 11.23 -10.13 -1.00
N ARG A 145 10.11 -10.58 -1.58
CA ARG A 145 10.11 -11.56 -2.68
C ARG A 145 10.80 -11.00 -3.91
N ALA A 146 10.47 -9.77 -4.32
CA ALA A 146 11.11 -9.09 -5.44
C ALA A 146 12.62 -8.92 -5.19
N LEU A 147 13.00 -8.46 -3.99
CA LEU A 147 14.41 -8.31 -3.60
C LEU A 147 15.15 -9.64 -3.67
N SER A 148 14.54 -10.73 -3.20
CA SER A 148 15.15 -12.05 -3.18
C SER A 148 15.53 -12.59 -4.56
N ALA A 149 14.85 -12.13 -5.61
CA ALA A 149 15.12 -12.49 -7.00
C ALA A 149 16.01 -11.46 -7.73
N ALA A 150 16.39 -10.36 -7.09
CA ALA A 150 17.08 -9.25 -7.72
C ALA A 150 18.61 -9.37 -7.65
N GLU A 151 19.27 -8.78 -8.66
CA GLU A 151 20.65 -8.35 -8.58
C GLU A 151 20.70 -6.97 -7.95
N VAL A 152 21.60 -6.77 -6.99
CA VAL A 152 21.76 -5.49 -6.28
C VAL A 152 23.19 -5.00 -6.39
N ALA A 153 23.35 -3.69 -6.52
CA ALA A 153 24.65 -3.06 -6.35
C ALA A 153 24.92 -2.84 -4.86
N VAL A 154 26.12 -3.18 -4.43
CA VAL A 154 26.60 -3.02 -3.06
C VAL A 154 27.90 -2.24 -3.08
N LEU A 155 28.02 -1.25 -2.20
CA LEU A 155 29.26 -0.49 -2.07
C LEU A 155 30.36 -1.37 -1.46
N ARG A 156 31.58 -1.27 -2.00
CA ARG A 156 32.74 -2.03 -1.51
C ARG A 156 33.51 -1.23 -0.47
N ALA A 157 33.69 -1.81 0.72
CA ALA A 157 34.56 -1.28 1.75
C ALA A 157 36.05 -1.43 1.36
N PRO A 158 36.98 -0.65 1.95
CA PRO A 158 38.41 -0.79 1.69
C PRO A 158 38.97 -2.21 1.94
N GLY A 159 38.34 -2.99 2.82
CA GLY A 159 38.69 -4.38 3.10
C GLY A 159 38.19 -5.40 2.07
N GLY A 160 37.50 -4.95 1.01
CA GLY A 160 36.99 -5.80 -0.07
C GLY A 160 35.59 -6.39 0.16
N GLY A 161 35.07 -6.36 1.39
CA GLY A 161 33.71 -6.75 1.72
C GLY A 161 32.67 -5.65 1.45
N PRO A 162 31.38 -5.94 1.70
CA PRO A 162 30.31 -4.94 1.60
C PRO A 162 30.53 -3.81 2.62
N LEU A 163 30.17 -2.59 2.23
CA LEU A 163 30.19 -1.44 3.12
C LEU A 163 29.10 -1.58 4.18
N LEU A 164 29.52 -1.68 5.43
CA LEU A 164 28.63 -1.67 6.58
C LEU A 164 28.29 -0.22 6.98
N ALA A 165 27.02 -0.02 7.30
CA ALA A 165 26.46 1.17 7.92
C ALA A 165 25.75 0.77 9.22
N GLU A 166 25.51 1.75 10.09
CA GLU A 166 24.73 1.54 11.31
C GLU A 166 23.29 2.02 11.09
N GLY A 167 22.33 1.20 11.47
CA GLY A 167 20.93 1.57 11.56
C GLY A 167 20.64 2.54 12.70
N PRO A 168 19.42 3.10 12.76
CA PRO A 168 19.03 4.04 13.82
C PRO A 168 19.16 3.48 15.25
N ASP A 169 19.08 2.16 15.38
CA ASP A 169 19.20 1.37 16.60
C ASP A 169 20.62 0.82 16.84
N GLY A 170 21.57 1.15 15.97
CA GLY A 170 22.94 0.61 15.99
C GLY A 170 23.07 -0.77 15.35
N SER A 171 22.00 -1.34 14.79
CA SER A 171 22.06 -2.62 14.10
C SER A 171 22.88 -2.51 12.80
N PRO A 172 23.71 -3.51 12.46
CA PRO A 172 24.51 -3.47 11.23
C PRO A 172 23.62 -3.60 10.00
N LEU A 173 23.84 -2.70 9.03
CA LEU A 173 23.13 -2.66 7.76
C LEU A 173 24.11 -2.61 6.59
N VAL A 174 23.72 -3.20 5.45
CA VAL A 174 24.41 -3.01 4.17
C VAL A 174 23.50 -2.23 3.22
N PRO A 175 23.89 -1.01 2.78
CA PRO A 175 23.19 -0.29 1.71
C PRO A 175 23.21 -1.10 0.41
N VAL A 176 22.03 -1.34 -0.15
CA VAL A 176 21.86 -2.03 -1.43
C VAL A 176 21.02 -1.19 -2.38
N PHE A 177 21.39 -1.21 -3.67
CA PHE A 177 20.77 -0.37 -4.69
C PHE A 177 20.26 -1.22 -5.83
N THR A 178 18.97 -1.11 -6.14
CA THR A 178 18.29 -2.01 -7.10
C THR A 178 18.34 -1.49 -8.53
N ALA A 179 18.69 -0.21 -8.74
CA ALA A 179 18.88 0.38 -10.05
C ALA A 179 19.82 1.59 -10.02
N GLY A 180 20.31 2.01 -11.20
CA GLY A 180 21.25 3.13 -11.34
C GLY A 180 20.73 4.48 -10.81
N ARG A 181 19.42 4.74 -10.86
CA ARG A 181 18.83 5.98 -10.31
C ARG A 181 19.07 6.14 -8.81
N HIS A 182 19.22 5.02 -8.11
CA HIS A 182 19.48 4.96 -6.68
C HIS A 182 20.96 5.08 -6.33
N GLN A 183 21.84 5.23 -7.33
CA GLN A 183 23.30 5.23 -7.19
C GLN A 183 23.92 6.60 -7.57
N PRO A 184 23.50 7.72 -6.94
CA PRO A 184 23.93 9.07 -7.34
C PRO A 184 25.43 9.34 -7.11
N PHE A 185 26.10 8.50 -6.33
CA PHE A 185 27.53 8.59 -6.03
C PHE A 185 28.42 7.90 -7.08
N LEU A 186 27.84 7.20 -8.06
CA LEU A 186 28.65 6.58 -9.11
C LEU A 186 29.12 7.61 -10.15
N PRO A 187 30.36 7.46 -10.66
CA PRO A 187 31.29 6.34 -10.46
C PRO A 187 32.27 6.52 -9.28
N ALA A 188 32.06 7.49 -8.38
CA ALA A 188 33.06 7.86 -7.38
C ALA A 188 33.36 6.77 -6.34
N LEU A 189 32.45 5.81 -6.15
CA LEU A 189 32.61 4.71 -5.19
C LEU A 189 32.71 3.36 -5.90
N ALA A 190 33.64 2.52 -5.41
CA ALA A 190 33.74 1.14 -5.84
C ALA A 190 32.51 0.34 -5.40
N HIS A 191 31.97 -0.47 -6.29
CA HIS A 191 30.78 -1.29 -6.05
C HIS A 191 30.90 -2.64 -6.76
N ASP A 192 30.11 -3.59 -6.28
CA ASP A 192 29.88 -4.89 -6.88
C ASP A 192 28.40 -5.06 -7.19
N THR A 193 28.08 -5.81 -8.24
CA THR A 193 26.72 -6.29 -8.50
C THR A 193 26.67 -7.76 -8.11
N VAL A 194 25.74 -8.11 -7.22
CA VAL A 194 25.59 -9.46 -6.68
C VAL A 194 24.10 -9.84 -6.56
N ALA A 195 23.82 -11.13 -6.63
CA ALA A 195 22.50 -11.65 -6.31
C ALA A 195 22.17 -11.35 -4.84
N ALA A 196 21.00 -10.78 -4.58
CA ALA A 196 20.59 -10.39 -3.21
C ALA A 196 20.59 -11.58 -2.25
N GLY A 197 20.24 -12.79 -2.72
CA GLY A 197 20.31 -14.00 -1.92
C GLY A 197 21.72 -14.44 -1.56
N GLU A 198 22.68 -14.31 -2.48
CA GLU A 198 24.07 -14.64 -2.19
C GLU A 198 24.64 -13.70 -1.14
N LEU A 199 24.36 -12.40 -1.28
CA LEU A 199 24.67 -11.41 -0.26
C LEU A 199 24.02 -11.79 1.08
N ALA A 200 22.71 -12.07 1.08
CA ALA A 200 21.97 -12.42 2.29
C ALA A 200 22.56 -13.65 3.00
N ARG A 201 23.04 -14.67 2.28
CA ARG A 201 23.72 -15.83 2.91
C ARG A 201 24.95 -15.42 3.70
N THR A 202 25.73 -14.46 3.18
CA THR A 202 26.91 -13.96 3.90
C THR A 202 26.54 -13.09 5.11
N LEU A 203 25.46 -12.32 5.00
CA LEU A 203 25.04 -11.38 6.05
C LEU A 203 24.25 -12.04 7.18
N ALA A 204 23.52 -13.12 6.90
CA ALA A 204 22.66 -13.81 7.87
C ALA A 204 23.44 -14.36 9.06
N ALA A 205 24.67 -14.86 8.84
CA ALA A 205 25.53 -15.35 9.91
C ALA A 205 25.89 -14.26 10.95
N GLU A 206 25.86 -12.99 10.54
CA GLU A 206 26.21 -11.83 11.36
C GLU A 206 24.98 -11.07 11.85
N GLY A 207 23.77 -11.49 11.47
CA GLY A 207 22.53 -10.77 11.78
C GLY A 207 22.42 -9.41 11.09
N THR A 208 23.15 -9.21 9.99
CA THR A 208 23.20 -7.95 9.25
C THR A 208 22.01 -7.84 8.28
N ALA A 209 21.32 -6.70 8.28
CA ALA A 209 20.18 -6.46 7.38
C ALA A 209 20.57 -5.65 6.13
N LEU A 210 19.73 -5.72 5.11
CA LEU A 210 19.87 -4.96 3.87
C LEU A 210 19.07 -3.67 3.99
N SER A 211 19.71 -2.54 3.67
CA SER A 211 19.09 -1.21 3.59
C SER A 211 18.85 -0.88 2.12
N VAL A 212 17.62 -1.07 1.66
CA VAL A 212 17.23 -1.04 0.24
C VAL A 212 16.92 0.38 -0.19
N ASN A 213 17.60 0.86 -1.23
CA ASN A 213 17.42 2.19 -1.82
C ASN A 213 17.33 3.32 -0.76
N PRO A 214 18.36 3.48 0.11
CA PRO A 214 18.28 4.31 1.31
C PRO A 214 18.05 5.81 1.08
N ALA A 215 18.34 6.32 -0.12
CA ALA A 215 18.07 7.70 -0.49
C ALA A 215 16.70 7.90 -1.16
N GLY A 216 15.99 6.80 -1.47
CA GLY A 216 14.69 6.83 -2.12
C GLY A 216 13.55 7.09 -1.13
N PRO A 217 12.36 7.48 -1.65
CA PRO A 217 11.20 7.74 -0.79
C PRO A 217 10.64 6.46 -0.14
N ALA A 218 10.96 5.29 -0.68
CA ALA A 218 10.53 3.98 -0.21
C ALA A 218 11.70 3.16 0.37
N HIS A 219 12.48 3.76 1.27
CA HIS A 219 13.55 3.04 1.98
C HIS A 219 12.96 1.88 2.80
N LEU A 220 13.55 0.69 2.65
CA LEU A 220 13.19 -0.50 3.43
C LEU A 220 14.42 -1.11 4.09
N VAL A 221 14.25 -1.59 5.32
CA VAL A 221 15.21 -2.47 5.98
C VAL A 221 14.66 -3.89 5.94
N VAL A 222 15.44 -4.81 5.36
CA VAL A 222 15.06 -6.22 5.15
C VAL A 222 16.12 -7.11 5.78
N GLY A 223 15.70 -7.98 6.70
CA GLY A 223 16.62 -8.91 7.35
C GLY A 223 17.17 -9.93 6.34
N ALA A 224 18.45 -10.30 6.46
CA ALA A 224 19.05 -11.28 5.56
C ALA A 224 18.31 -12.63 5.59
N ASP A 225 17.90 -13.12 6.77
CA ASP A 225 17.09 -14.33 6.89
C ASP A 225 15.74 -14.24 6.18
N GLU A 226 15.19 -13.04 6.07
CA GLU A 226 13.91 -12.79 5.40
C GLU A 226 14.04 -12.96 3.89
N VAL A 227 15.14 -12.45 3.32
CA VAL A 227 15.49 -12.66 1.91
C VAL A 227 15.66 -14.15 1.63
N LEU A 228 16.39 -14.87 2.50
CA LEU A 228 16.62 -16.31 2.33
C LEU A 228 15.32 -17.12 2.38
N ARG A 229 14.43 -16.84 3.34
CA ARG A 229 13.12 -17.50 3.41
C ARG A 229 12.27 -17.26 2.16
N ALA A 230 12.32 -16.05 1.60
CA ALA A 230 11.61 -15.74 0.35
C ALA A 230 12.18 -16.52 -0.85
N GLN A 231 13.51 -16.70 -0.92
CA GLN A 231 14.14 -17.53 -1.96
C GLN A 231 13.75 -19.01 -1.86
N ASP A 232 13.69 -19.54 -0.64
CA ASP A 232 13.31 -20.95 -0.42
C ASP A 232 11.83 -21.19 -0.76
N ALA A 233 10.96 -20.24 -0.43
CA ALA A 233 9.54 -20.30 -0.77
C ALA A 233 9.31 -20.32 -2.30
N THR A 234 9.98 -19.44 -3.04
CA THR A 234 9.89 -19.38 -4.51
C THR A 234 10.49 -20.61 -5.21
N SER A 235 11.56 -21.17 -4.64
CA SER A 235 12.16 -22.42 -5.13
C SER A 235 11.26 -23.63 -4.89
N SER A 236 10.51 -23.66 -3.78
CA SER A 236 9.59 -24.75 -3.44
C SER A 236 8.32 -24.72 -4.30
N GLU A 237 7.85 -23.55 -4.69
CA GLU A 237 6.69 -23.36 -5.58
C GLU A 237 6.98 -23.79 -7.03
N SER A 238 8.26 -23.78 -7.43
CA SER A 238 8.73 -24.22 -8.75
C SER A 238 8.84 -25.74 -8.89
N THR A 239 8.61 -26.52 -7.83
CA THR A 239 8.41 -27.96 -7.92
C THR A 239 6.92 -28.26 -7.88
N PRO A 240 6.28 -28.77 -8.96
CA PRO A 240 5.01 -29.43 -8.75
C PRO A 240 5.32 -30.59 -7.81
N ARG A 241 4.74 -30.59 -6.61
CA ARG A 241 4.59 -31.85 -5.87
C ARG A 241 3.88 -32.79 -6.83
N THR A 242 4.65 -33.65 -7.47
CA THR A 242 4.11 -34.89 -7.99
C THR A 242 3.60 -35.56 -6.73
N GLU A 243 2.30 -35.47 -6.50
CA GLU A 243 1.63 -36.37 -5.58
C GLU A 243 2.01 -37.76 -6.06
N ASP A 244 2.95 -38.39 -5.35
CA ASP A 244 3.15 -39.82 -5.42
C ASP A 244 1.81 -40.43 -5.05
N THR A 245 1.05 -40.72 -6.11
CA THR A 245 -0.19 -41.46 -6.04
C THR A 245 0.14 -42.75 -5.30
N PRO A 246 -0.45 -43.04 -4.12
CA PRO A 246 -0.19 -44.31 -3.48
C PRO A 246 -0.76 -45.37 -4.41
N ARG A 247 0.13 -46.18 -4.96
CA ARG A 247 -0.20 -47.33 -5.81
C ARG A 247 -1.04 -48.28 -4.96
N SER A 248 -2.35 -48.10 -5.02
CA SER A 248 -3.32 -49.05 -4.47
C SER A 248 -3.21 -50.34 -5.26
N GLY A 249 -2.89 -51.42 -4.57
CA GLY A 249 -3.00 -52.76 -5.14
C GLY A 249 -1.89 -53.70 -4.69
N ASP A 250 -1.83 -54.02 -3.40
CA ASP A 250 -1.41 -55.37 -3.00
C ASP A 250 -2.37 -55.92 -1.95
N THR A 251 -2.87 -57.11 -2.25
CA THR A 251 -3.93 -57.84 -1.57
C THR A 251 -3.39 -58.46 -0.27
N PRO A 252 -4.08 -58.42 0.88
CA PRO A 252 -3.59 -59.10 2.07
C PRO A 252 -3.78 -60.61 1.92
N ARG A 253 -2.66 -61.36 1.90
CA ARG A 253 -2.68 -62.81 1.99
C ARG A 253 -2.77 -63.22 3.45
N SER A 254 -3.86 -63.92 3.78
CA SER A 254 -4.14 -64.53 5.08
C SER A 254 -3.07 -65.53 5.53
N GLY A 255 -2.83 -65.56 6.85
CA GLY A 255 -2.53 -66.76 7.64
C GLY A 255 -1.06 -67.18 7.74
N ASP A 256 -0.44 -67.01 8.92
CA ASP A 256 -0.08 -68.14 9.78
C ASP A 256 0.59 -67.70 11.11
N THR A 257 -0.08 -68.07 12.21
CA THR A 257 0.39 -68.48 13.56
C THR A 257 1.67 -67.88 14.19
N PRO A 258 1.61 -67.17 15.34
CA PRO A 258 2.79 -66.90 16.16
C PRO A 258 3.14 -68.11 17.04
N ARG A 259 4.44 -68.44 17.06
CA ARG A 259 5.07 -69.51 17.85
C ARG A 259 5.20 -69.09 19.32
N SER A 260 4.76 -69.96 20.23
CA SER A 260 4.91 -69.84 21.69
C SER A 260 6.34 -70.10 22.20
N GLY A 261 6.66 -69.52 23.37
CA GLY A 261 7.81 -69.84 24.25
C GLY A 261 8.36 -68.60 24.95
N ASP A 262 7.84 -68.19 26.11
CA ASP A 262 8.35 -68.48 27.48
C ASP A 262 9.67 -67.71 27.80
N THR A 263 9.89 -66.91 28.85
CA THR A 263 9.25 -66.61 30.16
C THR A 263 9.84 -65.27 30.65
N PRO A 264 9.10 -64.39 31.38
CA PRO A 264 9.62 -63.15 31.95
C PRO A 264 10.37 -63.40 33.27
N ARG A 265 11.42 -62.61 33.55
CA ARG A 265 12.12 -62.62 34.84
C ARG A 265 11.36 -61.75 35.85
N SER A 266 10.80 -62.39 36.86
CA SER A 266 10.10 -61.77 38.00
C SER A 266 11.03 -60.99 38.92
N GLY A 267 10.46 -59.94 39.52
CA GLY A 267 10.92 -59.25 40.72
C GLY A 267 9.75 -58.49 41.33
N ASP A 268 8.98 -59.18 42.17
CA ASP A 268 7.86 -58.70 43.01
C ASP A 268 8.31 -57.56 43.96
N THR A 269 7.52 -56.66 44.55
CA THR A 269 6.10 -56.64 45.01
C THR A 269 5.67 -55.17 45.23
N PRO A 270 4.39 -54.81 45.02
CA PRO A 270 3.84 -53.45 45.21
C PRO A 270 3.25 -53.24 46.62
N ARG A 271 3.05 -51.96 47.03
CA ARG A 271 2.17 -51.61 48.16
C ARG A 271 1.22 -50.45 47.81
N SER A 272 0.01 -50.88 47.46
CA SER A 272 -1.36 -50.40 47.76
C SER A 272 -1.71 -48.91 47.95
N GLY A 273 -2.82 -48.54 47.29
CA GLY A 273 -3.75 -47.44 47.57
C GLY A 273 -4.48 -46.99 46.30
N ASP A 274 -5.40 -47.78 45.73
CA ASP A 274 -6.87 -47.62 45.83
C ASP A 274 -7.39 -46.25 45.32
N THR A 275 -8.31 -46.06 44.37
CA THR A 275 -9.15 -46.85 43.45
C THR A 275 -9.66 -45.85 42.38
N PRO A 276 -9.72 -46.15 41.06
CA PRO A 276 -10.35 -45.27 40.09
C PRO A 276 -11.87 -45.50 40.07
N ARG A 277 -12.67 -44.44 40.16
CA ARG A 277 -14.12 -44.53 40.02
C ARG A 277 -14.52 -44.42 38.56
N SER A 278 -15.08 -45.52 38.06
CA SER A 278 -15.72 -45.69 36.75
C SER A 278 -16.90 -44.74 36.52
N GLY A 279 -17.19 -44.49 35.23
CA GLY A 279 -18.49 -43.98 34.78
C GLY A 279 -18.51 -43.54 33.31
N ASP A 280 -18.54 -44.51 32.37
CA ASP A 280 -19.12 -44.35 31.02
C ASP A 280 -20.58 -43.82 31.13
N THR A 281 -21.24 -43.15 30.18
CA THR A 281 -21.36 -43.27 28.72
C THR A 281 -22.15 -42.04 28.21
N PRO A 282 -21.98 -41.54 26.97
CA PRO A 282 -22.91 -40.58 26.37
C PRO A 282 -24.15 -41.30 25.82
N ARG A 283 -25.36 -40.73 25.98
CA ARG A 283 -26.58 -41.27 25.37
C ARG A 283 -27.34 -40.18 24.60
N SER A 284 -27.45 -40.42 23.30
CA SER A 284 -28.33 -39.73 22.36
C SER A 284 -29.81 -39.83 22.74
N GLY A 285 -30.62 -38.85 22.33
CA GLY A 285 -32.08 -38.94 22.36
C GLY A 285 -32.78 -37.68 21.83
N ASP A 286 -33.22 -37.76 20.58
CA ASP A 286 -34.15 -36.85 19.90
C ASP A 286 -35.42 -36.56 20.72
N THR A 287 -35.88 -35.31 20.73
CA THR A 287 -37.15 -34.84 20.12
C THR A 287 -37.44 -33.38 20.52
N PRO A 288 -37.77 -32.46 19.58
CA PRO A 288 -38.46 -31.23 19.90
C PRO A 288 -39.97 -31.52 20.01
N ARG A 289 -40.62 -31.04 21.07
CA ARG A 289 -42.08 -31.05 21.17
C ARG A 289 -42.62 -29.64 21.04
N SER A 290 -43.44 -29.46 20.01
CA SER A 290 -44.20 -28.27 19.62
C SER A 290 -45.22 -27.79 20.66
N GLU A 291 -45.43 -26.46 20.61
CA GLU A 291 -46.69 -25.70 20.70
C GLU A 291 -47.56 -25.83 21.97
N ASP A 292 -47.81 -24.69 22.65
CA ASP A 292 -49.16 -24.10 22.65
C ASP A 292 -49.21 -22.62 23.11
N ALA A 293 -50.07 -21.86 22.42
CA ALA A 293 -50.83 -20.65 22.74
C ALA A 293 -50.25 -19.53 23.65
N THR A 294 -50.13 -18.31 23.11
CA THR A 294 -51.24 -17.30 23.04
C THR A 294 -50.78 -16.02 22.31
N PRO A 295 -51.50 -15.56 21.25
CA PRO A 295 -51.53 -14.16 20.85
C PRO A 295 -52.86 -13.51 21.25
N SER A 296 -52.80 -12.31 21.82
CA SER A 296 -53.94 -11.38 21.95
C SER A 296 -53.33 -9.98 21.90
N GLU A 297 -53.36 -9.29 20.75
CA GLU A 297 -54.46 -8.46 20.22
C GLU A 297 -54.88 -7.33 21.17
N ASP A 298 -54.60 -6.08 20.81
CA ASP A 298 -55.62 -5.13 20.31
C ASP A 298 -55.10 -3.68 20.27
N THR A 299 -54.91 -3.10 19.08
CA THR A 299 -55.72 -1.97 18.57
C THR A 299 -55.27 -1.53 17.17
N PRO A 300 -56.13 -1.61 16.14
CA PRO A 300 -56.01 -0.83 14.93
C PRO A 300 -56.84 0.46 15.04
N ARG A 301 -56.36 1.56 14.45
CA ARG A 301 -57.22 2.67 14.03
C ARG A 301 -56.98 2.95 12.55
N THR A 302 -57.81 2.33 11.74
CA THR A 302 -58.15 2.77 10.39
C THR A 302 -59.24 3.83 10.51
N GLY A 303 -59.07 4.95 9.82
CA GLY A 303 -60.09 5.97 9.61
C GLY A 303 -60.09 6.32 8.13
N ASP A 304 -61.20 5.99 7.48
CA ASP A 304 -61.43 5.84 6.05
C ASP A 304 -62.00 7.14 5.40
N ALA A 305 -61.98 7.15 4.06
CA ALA A 305 -62.87 7.84 3.12
C ALA A 305 -62.63 9.33 2.70
N THR A 306 -61.96 9.50 1.53
CA THR A 306 -62.34 10.14 0.23
C THR A 306 -63.56 11.10 0.11
N PRO A 307 -63.83 11.74 -1.07
CA PRO A 307 -63.03 12.56 -2.03
C PRO A 307 -63.78 13.87 -2.45
N SER A 308 -63.15 14.79 -3.21
CA SER A 308 -63.79 15.76 -4.18
C SER A 308 -62.80 16.87 -4.57
N GLY A 309 -62.37 16.98 -5.84
CA GLY A 309 -62.84 17.94 -6.87
C GLY A 309 -61.71 18.94 -7.16
N ASP A 310 -61.23 19.28 -8.36
CA ASP A 310 -61.82 19.38 -9.72
C ASP A 310 -60.73 19.15 -10.81
N THR A 311 -61.19 18.89 -12.04
CA THR A 311 -60.51 18.87 -13.36
C THR A 311 -61.24 19.94 -14.25
N PRO A 312 -60.84 20.43 -15.45
CA PRO A 312 -59.70 20.18 -16.40
C PRO A 312 -58.90 21.50 -16.69
N ALA A 313 -57.94 21.68 -17.61
CA ALA A 313 -57.79 21.26 -19.01
C ALA A 313 -56.36 21.58 -19.54
N PRO A 314 -55.94 20.99 -20.68
CA PRO A 314 -54.68 21.26 -21.35
C PRO A 314 -54.80 22.37 -22.39
N THR A 315 -53.74 23.15 -22.61
CA THR A 315 -53.61 23.99 -23.81
C THR A 315 -52.51 23.44 -24.70
N THR A 316 -52.92 22.67 -25.71
CA THR A 316 -52.20 22.57 -26.97
C THR A 316 -52.31 23.90 -27.72
N THR A 317 -51.20 24.45 -28.18
CA THR A 317 -51.07 25.28 -29.39
C THR A 317 -49.57 25.53 -29.61
N GLN A 318 -48.94 25.45 -30.77
CA GLN A 318 -49.22 24.90 -32.10
C GLN A 318 -47.95 25.26 -32.90
N ALA A 319 -47.51 24.35 -33.78
CA ALA A 319 -46.77 24.62 -35.02
C ALA A 319 -45.36 25.26 -34.99
N ALA A 320 -44.42 24.48 -35.52
CA ALA A 320 -43.32 24.94 -36.36
C ALA A 320 -43.83 25.88 -37.49
N PRO A 321 -42.98 26.75 -38.04
CA PRO A 321 -42.20 26.29 -39.19
C PRO A 321 -40.77 26.83 -39.23
N ASP A 322 -39.80 25.94 -39.49
CA ASP A 322 -38.76 26.26 -40.49
C ASP A 322 -39.48 26.59 -41.80
N PRO A 323 -39.15 27.69 -42.49
CA PRO A 323 -37.96 27.64 -43.33
C PRO A 323 -37.25 28.99 -43.53
N HIS A 324 -35.94 28.93 -43.81
CA HIS A 324 -35.29 29.49 -45.00
C HIS A 324 -33.85 29.97 -44.72
N LEU A 325 -32.92 29.18 -45.22
CA LEU A 325 -31.65 29.65 -45.80
C LEU A 325 -31.90 30.87 -46.72
N PRO A 326 -30.95 31.80 -46.76
CA PRO A 326 -30.30 32.00 -48.04
C PRO A 326 -28.78 31.84 -47.97
N THR A 327 -28.30 31.05 -48.92
CA THR A 327 -26.94 31.02 -49.46
C THR A 327 -26.39 32.42 -49.73
N SER A 328 -25.14 32.69 -49.34
CA SER A 328 -24.26 33.53 -50.17
C SER A 328 -22.79 33.20 -49.93
N THR A 329 -22.26 32.41 -50.85
CA THR A 329 -20.98 32.58 -51.56
C THR A 329 -20.06 33.74 -51.17
N GLY A 330 -18.78 33.42 -50.98
CA GLY A 330 -17.64 34.35 -51.02
C GLY A 330 -16.38 33.75 -50.39
N ARG A 331 -15.72 32.77 -51.05
CA ARG A 331 -14.56 32.96 -51.95
C ARG A 331 -13.29 33.44 -51.22
N THR A 332 -12.47 32.46 -50.85
CA THR A 332 -11.00 32.47 -50.68
C THR A 332 -10.32 32.87 -52.00
N PRO A 333 -9.07 33.37 -51.99
CA PRO A 333 -7.88 32.60 -51.60
C PRO A 333 -7.11 33.14 -50.39
#